data_AF-A0AAN8XBU6-F1
#
_entry.id   AF-A0AAN8XBU6-F1
#
_cell.length_a   1.000
_cell.length_b   1.000
_cell.length_c   1.000
_cell.angle_alpha   90.00
_cell.angle_beta   90.00
_cell.angle_gamma   90.00
#
_symmetry.space_group_name_H-M   'P 1'
#
loop_
_entity.id
_entity.type
_entity.pdbx_description
1 polymer ?
#
loop_
_entity_poly.entity_id
_entity_poly.type
_entity_poly.pdbx_seq_one_letter_code
_entity_poly.pdbx_strand_id
1 'polypeptide(L)'
;MPLTTRCYGIYGCYSIDQPFLSLARPINVFPFPLDAITPKFCLYTRENPDTCQGLRVLDPKSIALSNFRVGEAVKILTHGYLEHGDKKWLKKMVSEYLIYDDLNVIVVDWLSGSGPPYTQTVANIRLIGSVVGRFILDLR
;
A
#
# COMPACT_ATOMS: atom_id res chain seq x y z
N MET A 1 -0.73 25.29 12.11
CA MET A 1 -1.50 24.42 11.19
C MET A 1 -2.97 24.56 11.51
N PRO A 2 -3.89 24.48 10.53
CA PRO A 2 -5.33 24.45 10.81
C PRO A 2 -5.65 23.26 11.74
N LEU A 3 -6.57 23.43 12.69
CA LEU A 3 -6.99 22.35 13.62
C LEU A 3 -7.53 21.11 12.89
N THR A 4 -7.97 21.28 11.65
CA THR A 4 -8.54 20.23 10.80
C THR A 4 -7.53 19.59 9.85
N THR A 5 -6.24 19.93 9.90
CA THR A 5 -5.23 19.41 8.96
C THR A 5 -4.02 18.81 9.69
N ARG A 6 -3.56 17.63 9.24
CA ARG A 6 -2.36 16.95 9.74
C ARG A 6 -1.46 16.53 8.58
N CYS A 7 -0.15 16.74 8.71
CA CYS A 7 0.83 16.41 7.67
C CYS A 7 1.70 15.20 8.06
N TYR A 8 2.07 14.40 7.06
CA TYR A 8 2.83 13.15 7.20
C TYR A 8 4.08 13.24 6.33
N GLY A 9 5.01 14.12 6.69
CA GLY A 9 6.27 14.31 5.97
C GLY A 9 6.07 14.50 4.46
N ILE A 10 6.76 13.71 3.65
CA ILE A 10 6.68 13.76 2.18
C ILE A 10 5.35 13.26 1.60
N TYR A 11 4.49 12.65 2.42
CA TYR A 11 3.20 12.09 1.99
C TYR A 11 2.06 13.12 2.06
N GLY A 12 2.38 14.39 2.31
CA GLY A 12 1.45 15.52 2.24
C GLY A 12 0.60 15.71 3.50
N CYS A 13 -0.43 16.53 3.36
CA CYS A 13 -1.33 16.94 4.44
C CYS A 13 -2.76 16.49 4.20
N TYR A 14 -3.43 16.05 5.25
CA TYR A 14 -4.75 15.44 5.21
C TYR A 14 -5.69 16.28 6.06
N SER A 15 -6.72 16.82 5.39
CA SER A 15 -7.82 17.51 6.05
C SER A 15 -8.88 16.51 6.54
N ILE A 16 -9.43 16.75 7.73
CA ILE A 16 -10.65 16.10 8.23
C ILE A 16 -11.93 16.89 7.90
N ASP A 17 -11.80 18.02 7.20
CA ASP A 17 -12.92 18.83 6.72
C ASP A 17 -13.44 18.34 5.36
N GLN A 18 -14.37 19.07 4.75
CA GLN A 18 -14.83 18.87 3.37
C GLN A 18 -13.63 18.84 2.39
N PRO A 19 -13.67 17.98 1.35
CA PRO A 19 -14.76 17.09 0.96
C PRO A 19 -14.78 15.76 1.73
N PHE A 20 -13.81 15.51 2.63
CA PHE A 20 -13.68 14.23 3.33
C PHE A 20 -14.70 14.06 4.46
N LEU A 21 -15.20 15.17 5.01
CA LEU A 21 -16.43 15.22 5.78
C LEU A 21 -17.63 15.46 4.85
N SER A 22 -18.64 14.60 4.89
CA SER A 22 -19.89 14.75 4.12
C SER A 22 -21.04 13.99 4.77
N LEU A 23 -22.26 14.10 4.25
CA LEU A 23 -23.41 13.29 4.72
C LEU A 23 -23.14 11.78 4.62
N ALA A 24 -22.39 11.34 3.60
CA ALA A 24 -21.99 9.95 3.44
C ALA A 24 -20.79 9.55 4.31
N ARG A 25 -20.04 10.51 4.86
CA ARG A 25 -18.89 10.32 5.76
C ARG A 25 -19.00 11.30 6.94
N PRO A 26 -19.96 11.08 7.85
CA PRO A 26 -20.25 12.02 8.93
C PRO A 26 -19.18 12.01 10.03
N ILE A 27 -18.40 10.93 10.09
CA ILE A 27 -17.24 10.80 10.99
C ILE A 27 -16.00 10.71 10.12
N ASN A 28 -15.13 11.72 10.23
CA ASN A 28 -13.87 11.79 9.52
C ASN A 28 -12.75 12.08 10.51
N VAL A 29 -11.75 11.20 10.52
CA VAL A 29 -10.63 11.23 11.47
C VAL A 29 -9.32 11.31 10.70
N PHE A 30 -8.25 11.70 11.38
CA PHE A 30 -6.93 11.67 10.77
C PHE A 30 -6.49 10.22 10.54
N PRO A 31 -5.75 9.92 9.46
CA PRO A 31 -5.04 8.66 9.34
C PRO A 31 -4.18 8.36 10.57
N PHE A 32 -3.95 7.10 10.88
CA PHE A 32 -2.92 6.76 11.86
C PHE A 32 -1.53 7.22 11.38
N PRO A 33 -0.61 7.52 12.32
CA PRO A 33 0.81 7.70 12.03
C PRO A 33 1.39 6.53 11.22
N LEU A 34 2.39 6.80 10.37
CA LEU A 34 2.94 5.78 9.47
C LEU A 34 3.67 4.65 10.20
N ASP A 35 4.32 4.95 11.31
CA ASP A 35 4.92 3.95 12.20
C ASP A 35 3.88 2.97 12.76
N ALA A 36 2.65 3.41 12.99
CA ALA A 36 1.55 2.54 13.42
C ALA A 36 0.96 1.67 12.29
N ILE A 37 0.96 2.14 11.04
CA ILE A 37 0.41 1.38 9.89
C ILE A 37 1.47 0.51 9.23
N THR A 38 2.64 1.09 8.95
CA THR A 38 3.79 0.55 8.22
C THR A 38 3.41 -0.45 7.12
N PRO A 39 2.91 0.02 5.95
CA PRO A 39 2.61 -0.85 4.82
C PRO A 39 3.84 -1.62 4.36
N LYS A 40 3.68 -2.91 4.09
CA LYS A 40 4.73 -3.79 3.55
C LYS A 40 4.50 -4.00 2.07
N PHE A 41 5.59 -4.00 1.30
CA PHE A 41 5.55 -4.22 -0.15
C PHE A 41 6.28 -5.53 -0.44
N CYS A 42 5.54 -6.55 -0.88
CA CYS A 42 6.07 -7.88 -1.17
C CYS A 42 6.16 -8.08 -2.68
N LEU A 43 7.38 -8.18 -3.21
CA LEU A 43 7.63 -8.50 -4.60
C LEU A 43 7.61 -10.02 -4.82
N TYR A 44 6.94 -10.40 -5.90
CA TYR A 44 6.93 -11.74 -6.49
C TYR A 44 7.24 -11.63 -7.97
N THR A 45 8.11 -12.52 -8.44
CA THR A 45 8.45 -12.72 -9.85
C THR A 45 8.51 -14.21 -10.14
N ARG A 46 8.75 -14.61 -11.40
CA ARG A 46 8.96 -16.03 -11.72
C ARG A 46 10.17 -16.66 -11.02
N GLU A 47 11.14 -15.86 -10.59
CA GLU A 47 12.32 -16.32 -9.84
C GLU A 47 12.03 -16.56 -8.36
N ASN A 48 10.95 -15.97 -7.83
CA ASN A 48 10.53 -16.12 -6.44
C ASN A 48 8.99 -16.17 -6.31
N PRO A 49 8.31 -17.14 -6.97
CA PRO A 49 6.86 -17.13 -7.10
C PRO A 49 6.14 -17.33 -5.77
N ASP A 50 6.76 -18.04 -4.83
CA ASP A 50 6.17 -18.40 -3.53
C ASP A 50 6.73 -17.61 -2.35
N THR A 51 7.85 -16.89 -2.55
CA THR A 51 8.58 -16.22 -1.47
C THR A 51 8.62 -14.72 -1.70
N CYS A 52 8.02 -13.96 -0.78
CA CYS A 52 8.06 -12.50 -0.80
C CYS A 52 9.50 -11.98 -0.66
N GLN A 53 9.90 -11.10 -1.57
CA GLN A 53 11.03 -10.20 -1.37
C GLN A 53 10.50 -8.84 -0.91
N GLY A 54 10.90 -8.41 0.28
CA GLY A 54 10.42 -7.16 0.88
C GLY A 54 11.06 -5.93 0.23
N LEU A 55 10.24 -5.08 -0.37
CA LEU A 55 10.62 -3.77 -0.90
C LEU A 55 10.31 -2.67 0.11
N ARG A 56 11.10 -1.60 0.09
CA ARG A 56 10.99 -0.48 1.01
C ARG A 56 10.91 0.84 0.25
N VAL A 57 9.93 1.66 0.65
CA VAL A 57 9.75 3.02 0.12
C VAL A 57 10.98 3.86 0.48
N LEU A 58 11.43 4.69 -0.45
CA LEU A 58 12.64 5.52 -0.35
C LEU A 58 13.94 4.74 -0.14
N ASP A 59 13.96 3.44 -0.46
CA ASP A 59 15.16 2.60 -0.38
C ASP A 59 15.40 1.91 -1.73
N PRO A 60 16.07 2.60 -2.69
CA PRO A 60 16.38 2.05 -4.00
C PRO A 60 17.21 0.75 -3.94
N LYS A 61 17.97 0.55 -2.85
CA LYS A 61 18.74 -0.69 -2.67
C LYS A 61 17.83 -1.89 -2.46
N SER A 62 16.68 -1.72 -1.81
CA SER A 62 15.71 -2.81 -1.64
C SER A 62 15.19 -3.33 -2.99
N ILE A 63 15.05 -2.45 -3.99
CA ILE A 63 14.64 -2.79 -5.34
C ILE A 63 15.81 -3.41 -6.11
N ALA A 64 16.98 -2.76 -6.10
CA ALA A 64 18.17 -3.20 -6.84
C ALA A 64 18.73 -4.56 -6.39
N LEU A 65 18.50 -4.95 -5.13
CA LEU A 65 18.92 -6.24 -4.56
C LEU A 65 17.84 -7.32 -4.62
N SER A 66 16.68 -7.01 -5.21
CA SER A 66 15.57 -7.95 -5.40
C SER A 66 15.56 -8.48 -6.83
N ASN A 67 14.64 -9.39 -7.12
CA ASN A 67 14.40 -9.93 -8.46
C ASN A 67 13.55 -8.97 -9.32
N PHE A 68 13.42 -7.69 -8.94
CA PHE A 68 12.65 -6.72 -9.69
C PHE A 68 13.26 -6.53 -11.09
N ARG A 69 12.45 -6.75 -12.13
CA ARG A 69 12.88 -6.66 -13.52
C ARG A 69 12.51 -5.30 -14.09
N VAL A 70 13.52 -4.45 -14.30
CA VAL A 70 13.35 -3.13 -14.93
C VAL A 70 12.85 -3.32 -16.36
N GLY A 71 11.84 -2.55 -16.75
CA GLY A 71 11.21 -2.63 -18.07
C GLY A 71 10.00 -3.57 -18.15
N GLU A 72 9.88 -4.51 -17.20
CA GLU A 72 8.72 -5.41 -17.14
C GLU A 72 7.52 -4.76 -16.46
N ALA A 73 6.32 -5.15 -16.89
CA ALA A 73 5.09 -4.60 -16.35
C ALA A 73 4.91 -4.92 -14.85
N VAL A 74 4.44 -3.92 -14.11
CA VAL A 74 4.19 -4.01 -12.66
C VAL A 74 2.70 -4.20 -12.39
N LYS A 75 2.35 -5.15 -11.52
CA LYS A 75 0.98 -5.35 -11.01
C LYS A 75 0.95 -5.15 -9.50
N ILE A 76 0.23 -4.14 -9.04
CA ILE A 76 0.07 -3.85 -7.61
C ILE A 76 -1.25 -4.44 -7.12
N LEU A 77 -1.17 -5.30 -6.12
CA LEU A 77 -2.31 -5.94 -5.47
C LEU A 77 -2.39 -5.47 -4.02
N THR A 78 -3.58 -5.18 -3.53
CA THR A 78 -3.76 -4.77 -2.14
C THR A 78 -5.06 -5.33 -1.59
N HIS A 79 -5.05 -5.68 -0.31
CA HIS A 79 -6.24 -6.18 0.38
C HIS A 79 -7.16 -5.06 0.87
N GLY A 80 -8.32 -5.44 1.41
CA GLY A 80 -9.32 -4.52 1.97
C GLY A 80 -9.37 -4.48 3.50
N TYR A 81 -10.54 -4.02 3.99
CA TYR A 81 -10.91 -3.99 5.40
C TYR A 81 -10.92 -5.41 6.01
N LEU A 82 -10.38 -5.56 7.23
CA LEU A 82 -10.25 -6.84 7.95
C LEU A 82 -9.42 -7.92 7.22
N GLU A 83 -8.61 -7.51 6.25
CA GLU A 83 -7.72 -8.40 5.51
C GLU A 83 -6.23 -8.07 5.73
N HIS A 84 -5.36 -8.88 5.13
CA HIS A 84 -3.90 -8.80 5.15
C HIS A 84 -3.32 -9.29 3.81
N GLY A 85 -2.03 -9.04 3.57
CA GLY A 85 -1.36 -9.41 2.32
C GLY A 85 -1.27 -10.92 2.02
N ASP A 86 -1.45 -11.78 3.02
CA ASP A 86 -1.30 -13.24 2.88
C ASP A 86 -2.61 -13.97 2.52
N LYS A 87 -3.65 -13.26 2.08
CA LYS A 87 -4.94 -13.89 1.71
C LYS A 87 -4.78 -14.84 0.52
N LYS A 88 -5.54 -15.94 0.56
CA LYS A 88 -5.54 -16.96 -0.52
C LYS A 88 -5.82 -16.37 -1.89
N TRP A 89 -6.73 -15.39 -1.98
CA TRP A 89 -7.05 -14.75 -3.25
C TRP A 89 -5.89 -13.91 -3.79
N LEU A 90 -5.10 -13.27 -2.93
CA LEU A 90 -3.89 -12.55 -3.32
C LEU A 90 -2.84 -13.52 -3.84
N LYS A 91 -2.58 -14.62 -3.13
CA LYS A 91 -1.65 -15.68 -3.59
C LYS A 91 -2.06 -16.25 -4.94
N LYS A 92 -3.36 -16.51 -5.12
CA LYS A 92 -3.90 -16.96 -6.40
C LYS A 92 -3.65 -15.93 -7.49
N MET A 93 -3.99 -14.65 -7.26
CA MET A 93 -3.76 -13.58 -8.23
C MET A 93 -2.29 -13.44 -8.61
N VAL A 94 -1.36 -13.51 -7.63
CA VAL A 94 0.08 -13.53 -7.89
C VAL A 94 0.45 -14.68 -8.83
N SER A 95 0.01 -15.90 -8.50
CA SER A 95 0.29 -17.10 -9.31
C SER A 95 -0.24 -16.95 -10.74
N GLU A 96 -1.49 -16.51 -10.93
CA GLU A 96 -2.09 -16.33 -12.25
C GLU A 96 -1.35 -15.27 -13.09
N TYR A 97 -0.94 -14.15 -12.48
CA TYR A 97 -0.14 -13.14 -13.18
C TYR A 97 1.22 -13.66 -13.62
N LEU A 98 1.90 -14.44 -12.77
CA LEU A 98 3.21 -15.01 -13.09
C LEU A 98 3.14 -16.15 -14.11
N ILE A 99 2.02 -16.88 -14.18
CA ILE A 99 1.74 -17.85 -15.26
C ILE A 99 1.53 -17.09 -16.57
N TYR A 100 0.73 -16.02 -16.54
CA TYR A 100 0.34 -15.26 -17.72
C TYR A 100 1.55 -14.63 -18.44
N ASP A 101 2.45 -13.96 -17.70
CA ASP A 101 3.55 -13.20 -18.32
C ASP A 101 4.72 -12.99 -17.36
N ASP A 102 5.83 -12.48 -17.90
CA ASP A 102 6.99 -12.06 -17.13
C ASP A 102 6.77 -10.69 -16.46
N LEU A 103 6.25 -10.71 -15.23
CA LEU A 103 5.83 -9.50 -14.52
C LEU A 103 6.54 -9.30 -13.19
N ASN A 104 6.47 -8.08 -12.68
CA ASN A 104 6.71 -7.75 -11.27
C ASN A 104 5.36 -7.66 -10.56
N VAL A 105 5.01 -8.64 -9.72
CA VAL A 105 3.76 -8.59 -8.94
C VAL A 105 4.08 -8.15 -7.52
N ILE A 106 3.48 -7.05 -7.07
CA ILE A 106 3.75 -6.45 -5.76
C ILE A 106 2.47 -6.48 -4.93
N VAL A 107 2.50 -7.22 -3.82
CA VAL A 107 1.42 -7.23 -2.83
C VAL A 107 1.70 -6.17 -1.77
N VAL A 108 0.73 -5.29 -1.54
CA VAL A 108 0.75 -4.26 -0.51
C VAL A 108 -0.08 -4.73 0.68
N ASP A 109 0.61 -5.03 1.78
CA ASP A 109 0.04 -5.43 3.06
C ASP A 109 0.00 -4.25 4.02
N TRP A 110 -1.20 -3.78 4.34
CA TRP A 110 -1.47 -2.69 5.27
C TRP A 110 -2.36 -3.15 6.45
N LEU A 111 -2.23 -4.42 6.85
CA LEU A 111 -2.99 -5.05 7.95
C LEU A 111 -3.13 -4.16 9.20
N SER A 112 -2.06 -3.52 9.67
CA SER A 112 -2.12 -2.68 10.88
C SER A 112 -3.06 -1.47 10.75
N GLY A 113 -3.37 -1.05 9.52
CA GLY A 113 -4.35 0.00 9.22
C GLY A 113 -5.72 -0.52 8.77
N SER A 114 -5.90 -1.83 8.61
CA SER A 114 -7.11 -2.45 8.02
C SER A 114 -8.16 -2.90 9.04
N GLY A 115 -7.83 -2.84 10.32
CA GLY A 115 -8.72 -3.20 11.43
C GLY A 115 -9.83 -2.18 11.73
N PRO A 116 -10.79 -2.54 12.59
CA PRO A 116 -11.86 -1.65 13.04
C PRO A 116 -11.30 -0.47 13.88
N PRO A 117 -12.04 0.66 13.97
CA PRO A 117 -13.33 0.91 13.34
C PRO A 117 -13.22 1.26 11.85
N TYR A 118 -14.26 0.96 11.07
CA TYR A 118 -14.29 1.18 9.62
C TYR A 118 -13.99 2.64 9.22
N THR A 119 -14.46 3.61 10.00
CA THR A 119 -14.18 5.04 9.77
C THR A 119 -12.68 5.36 9.84
N GLN A 120 -11.94 4.71 10.73
CA GLN A 120 -10.49 4.85 10.81
C GLN A 120 -9.80 4.15 9.62
N THR A 121 -10.29 2.98 9.20
CA THR A 121 -9.80 2.31 7.98
C THR A 121 -9.93 3.23 6.76
N VAL A 122 -11.09 3.86 6.59
CA VAL A 122 -11.35 4.82 5.49
C VAL A 122 -10.42 6.03 5.55
N ALA A 123 -10.06 6.50 6.75
CA ALA A 123 -9.05 7.53 6.89
C ALA A 123 -7.65 7.02 6.52
N ASN A 124 -7.26 5.85 7.02
CA ASN A 124 -5.94 5.24 6.80
C ASN A 124 -5.63 5.03 5.31
N ILE A 125 -6.61 4.58 4.51
CA ILE A 125 -6.39 4.31 3.08
C ILE A 125 -6.01 5.57 2.29
N ARG A 126 -6.35 6.78 2.77
CA ARG A 126 -5.91 8.03 2.15
C ARG A 126 -4.40 8.16 2.21
N LEU A 127 -3.82 7.89 3.38
CA LEU A 127 -2.37 7.94 3.59
C LEU A 127 -1.68 6.76 2.91
N ILE A 128 -2.23 5.55 3.02
CA ILE A 128 -1.70 4.35 2.35
C ILE A 128 -1.63 4.56 0.83
N GLY A 129 -2.67 5.17 0.23
CA GLY A 129 -2.67 5.51 -1.20
C GLY A 129 -1.51 6.42 -1.59
N SER A 130 -1.19 7.42 -0.78
CA SER A 130 -0.03 8.30 -1.01
C SER A 130 1.30 7.58 -0.82
N VAL A 131 1.39 6.66 0.15
CA VAL A 131 2.59 5.82 0.34
C VAL A 131 2.80 4.91 -0.87
N VAL A 132 1.75 4.25 -1.36
CA VAL A 132 1.80 3.43 -2.58
C VAL A 132 2.15 4.30 -3.80
N GLY A 133 1.57 5.49 -3.92
CA GLY A 133 1.90 6.46 -4.97
C GLY A 133 3.39 6.85 -4.96
N ARG A 134 3.96 7.11 -3.77
CA ARG A 134 5.39 7.36 -3.64
C ARG A 134 6.22 6.14 -4.00
N PHE A 135 5.83 4.96 -3.53
CA PHE A 135 6.50 3.71 -3.85
C PHE A 135 6.55 3.45 -5.36
N ILE A 136 5.47 3.70 -6.10
CA ILE A 136 5.46 3.59 -7.57
C ILE A 136 6.51 4.51 -8.22
N LEU A 137 6.73 5.70 -7.66
CA LEU A 137 7.77 6.62 -8.15
C LEU A 137 9.18 6.12 -7.88
N ASP A 138 9.36 5.24 -6.89
CA ASP A 138 10.66 4.62 -6.55
C ASP A 138 10.99 3.42 -7.47
N LEU A 139 10.01 2.84 -8.18
CA LEU A 139 10.18 1.68 -9.08
C LEU A 139 10.88 2.01 -10.43
N ARG A 140 11.54 3.16 -10.52
CA ARG A 140 12.17 3.66 -11.74
C ARG A 140 13.62 3.24 -11.86
#